data_AF-A0A0F9E389-F1
#
_entry.id   AF-A0A0F9E389-F1
#
_cell.length_a   1.000
_cell.length_b   1.000
_cell.length_c   1.000
_cell.angle_alpha   90.00
_cell.angle_beta   90.00
_cell.angle_gamma   90.00
#
_symmetry.space_group_name_H-M   'P 1'
#
loop_
_entity.id
_entity.type
_entity.pdbx_description
1 polymer ?
#
loop_
_entity_poly.entity_id
_entity_poly.type
_entity_poly.pdbx_seq_one_letter_code
_entity_poly.pdbx_strand_id
1 'polypeptide(L)'
;MKIAEGDSVFKALHRFVAEVDPPVIPPGKSRTVDVAIKGVEVGDAVMAIPPPYLGEGIGFVGCRVTADDIVTIGLDNHNKNATQPVTDSWFFIIVPK
;
A
#
# COMPACT_ATOMS: atom_id res chain seq x y z
N MET A 1 -9.40 -28.81 -1.62
CA MET A 1 -10.11 -27.68 -2.26
C MET A 1 -9.59 -27.58 -3.70
N LYS A 2 -10.38 -28.02 -4.69
CA LYS A 2 -10.00 -27.96 -6.11
C LYS A 2 -10.50 -26.64 -6.67
N ILE A 3 -9.58 -25.81 -7.17
CA ILE A 3 -9.91 -24.56 -7.87
C ILE A 3 -10.28 -24.98 -9.29
N ALA A 4 -11.51 -24.69 -9.74
CA ALA A 4 -11.98 -25.06 -11.07
C ALA A 4 -11.20 -24.30 -12.15
N GLU A 5 -10.67 -25.03 -13.14
CA GLU A 5 -10.13 -24.46 -14.37
C GLU A 5 -11.29 -23.81 -15.15
N GLY A 6 -11.32 -22.47 -15.19
CA GLY A 6 -12.34 -21.76 -15.97
C GLY A 6 -12.06 -20.26 -16.06
N ASP A 7 -11.86 -19.60 -14.93
CA ASP A 7 -11.36 -18.22 -14.87
C ASP A 7 -10.35 -18.12 -13.75
N SER A 8 -9.09 -18.02 -14.14
CA SER A 8 -8.00 -17.84 -13.20
C SER A 8 -8.23 -16.52 -12.47
N VAL A 9 -8.35 -16.56 -11.14
CA VAL A 9 -8.30 -15.38 -10.25
C VAL A 9 -7.13 -14.43 -10.58
N PHE A 10 -6.09 -14.93 -11.25
CA PHE A 10 -4.96 -14.14 -11.72
C PHE A 10 -5.24 -13.28 -12.99
N LYS A 11 -6.29 -13.56 -13.76
CA LYS A 11 -6.68 -12.76 -14.95
C LYS A 11 -7.33 -11.42 -14.57
N ALA A 12 -7.94 -11.31 -13.40
CA ALA A 12 -8.60 -10.10 -12.90
C ALA A 12 -7.68 -9.22 -12.02
N LEU A 13 -6.40 -9.60 -11.85
CA LEU A 13 -5.46 -8.81 -11.06
C LEU A 13 -5.07 -7.53 -11.79
N HIS A 14 -5.45 -6.40 -11.24
CA HIS A 14 -5.01 -5.10 -11.73
C HIS A 14 -3.72 -4.71 -11.02
N ARG A 15 -2.71 -4.33 -11.80
CA ARG A 15 -1.39 -3.93 -11.31
C ARG A 15 -1.21 -2.45 -11.55
N PHE A 16 -0.89 -1.71 -10.50
CA PHE A 16 -0.65 -0.28 -10.56
C PHE A 16 0.73 0.04 -9.99
N VAL A 17 1.30 1.13 -10.49
CA VAL A 17 2.47 1.78 -9.90
C VAL A 17 2.04 3.20 -9.57
N ALA A 18 2.29 3.62 -8.33
CA ALA A 18 2.06 4.98 -7.91
C ALA A 18 3.25 5.46 -7.08
N GLU A 19 3.65 6.71 -7.29
CA GLU A 19 4.56 7.39 -6.40
C GLU A 19 3.83 7.70 -5.10
N VAL A 20 4.48 7.37 -3.97
CA VAL A 20 3.95 7.63 -2.64
C VAL A 20 4.89 8.61 -1.97
N ASP A 21 4.34 9.72 -1.47
CA ASP A 21 5.06 10.74 -0.70
C ASP A 21 4.57 10.73 0.75
N PRO A 22 5.24 9.99 1.65
CA PRO A 22 4.77 9.87 3.02
C PRO A 22 5.04 11.13 3.84
N PRO A 23 4.15 11.48 4.79
CA PRO A 23 4.41 12.58 5.70
C PRO A 23 5.53 12.25 6.68
N VAL A 24 6.09 13.28 7.33
CA VAL A 24 7.00 13.09 8.47
C VAL A 24 6.29 12.31 9.58
N ILE A 25 6.93 11.25 10.06
CA ILE A 25 6.42 10.39 11.14
C ILE A 25 7.19 10.70 12.43
N PRO A 26 6.53 11.13 13.52
CA PRO A 26 7.20 11.33 14.81
C PRO A 26 7.83 10.04 15.37
N PRO A 27 8.81 10.14 16.29
CA PRO A 27 9.47 8.98 16.88
C PRO A 27 8.48 8.03 17.57
N GLY A 28 8.57 6.73 17.29
CA GLY A 28 7.73 5.69 17.92
C GLY A 28 6.24 5.81 17.60
N LYS A 29 5.88 6.49 16.51
CA LYS A 29 4.50 6.68 16.05
C LYS A 29 4.28 6.06 14.68
N SER A 30 3.02 5.95 14.32
CA SER A 30 2.57 5.56 12.98
C SER A 30 1.80 6.70 12.32
N ARG A 31 1.86 6.74 10.99
CA ARG A 31 1.05 7.64 10.15
C ARG A 31 0.52 6.84 8.97
N THR A 32 -0.49 7.42 8.33
CA THR A 32 -1.04 6.91 7.09
C THR A 32 -0.74 7.85 5.94
N VAL A 33 -0.65 7.28 4.73
CA VAL A 33 -0.59 8.01 3.47
C VAL A 33 -1.67 7.46 2.55
N ASP A 34 -2.41 8.37 1.92
CA ASP A 34 -3.44 8.02 0.95
C ASP A 34 -2.86 8.07 -0.45
N VAL A 35 -3.09 7.01 -1.21
CA VAL A 35 -2.60 6.84 -2.57
C VAL A 35 -3.79 6.73 -3.51
N ALA A 36 -3.85 7.61 -4.49
CA ALA A 36 -4.90 7.60 -5.50
C ALA A 36 -4.64 6.49 -6.52
N ILE A 37 -5.53 5.49 -6.57
CA ILE A 37 -5.49 4.38 -7.53
C ILE A 37 -6.87 4.28 -8.19
N LYS A 38 -6.99 4.76 -9.43
CA LYS A 38 -8.28 4.79 -10.12
C LYS A 38 -8.86 3.39 -10.35
N GLY A 39 -10.17 3.25 -10.11
CA GLY A 39 -10.94 2.04 -10.33
C GLY A 39 -10.90 1.03 -9.18
N VAL A 40 -10.37 1.41 -8.01
CA VAL A 40 -10.49 0.59 -6.80
C VAL A 40 -11.72 1.03 -6.00
N GLU A 41 -12.43 0.07 -5.42
CA GLU A 41 -13.61 0.34 -4.61
C GLU A 41 -13.46 -0.26 -3.22
N VAL A 42 -14.19 0.32 -2.25
CA VAL A 42 -14.27 -0.28 -0.92
C VAL A 42 -14.81 -1.72 -1.04
N GLY A 43 -14.07 -2.66 -0.44
CA GLY A 43 -14.34 -4.10 -0.50
C GLY A 43 -13.33 -4.88 -1.35
N ASP A 44 -12.62 -4.22 -2.26
CA ASP A 44 -11.52 -4.87 -2.99
C ASP A 44 -10.38 -5.26 -2.04
N ALA A 45 -9.74 -6.39 -2.33
CA ALA A 45 -8.51 -6.75 -1.65
C ALA A 45 -7.31 -6.07 -2.34
N VAL A 46 -6.41 -5.52 -1.55
CA VAL A 46 -5.21 -4.83 -2.03
C VAL A 46 -3.97 -5.38 -1.34
N MET A 47 -2.93 -5.59 -2.13
CA MET A 47 -1.57 -5.80 -1.66
C MET A 47 -0.71 -4.65 -2.15
N ALA A 48 -0.06 -3.94 -1.22
CA ALA A 48 0.94 -2.93 -1.51
C ALA A 48 2.34 -3.53 -1.28
N ILE A 49 3.22 -3.34 -2.26
CA ILE A 49 4.60 -3.79 -2.22
C ILE A 49 5.46 -2.52 -2.15
N PRO A 50 6.17 -2.29 -1.02
CA PRO A 50 7.02 -1.11 -0.87
C PRO A 50 8.23 -1.15 -1.81
N PRO A 51 8.88 0.00 -2.05
CA PRO A 51 10.22 0.04 -2.63
C PRO A 51 11.21 -0.76 -1.76
N PRO A 52 12.37 -1.15 -2.32
CA PRO A 52 13.40 -1.90 -1.58
C PRO A 52 13.90 -1.21 -0.32
N TYR A 53 13.73 0.12 -0.21
CA TYR A 53 14.19 0.91 0.92
C TYR A 53 13.20 2.05 1.22
N LEU A 54 12.66 2.08 2.44
CA LEU A 54 11.72 3.11 2.91
C LEU A 54 12.41 4.22 3.72
N GLY A 55 13.71 4.10 3.96
CA GLY A 55 14.42 4.85 5.00
C GLY A 55 14.74 3.97 6.21
N GLU A 56 15.88 4.25 6.84
CA GLU A 56 16.31 3.53 8.05
C GLU A 56 15.26 3.67 9.16
N GLY A 57 14.91 2.55 9.80
CA GLY A 57 13.95 2.52 10.91
C GLY A 57 12.50 2.80 10.53
N ILE A 58 12.16 2.86 9.23
CA ILE A 58 10.78 2.94 8.76
C ILE A 58 10.26 1.54 8.43
N GLY A 59 9.08 1.19 8.96
CA GLY A 59 8.40 -0.05 8.64
C GLY A 59 7.07 0.18 7.90
N PHE A 60 6.71 -0.81 7.08
CA PHE A 60 5.39 -0.92 6.46
C PHE A 60 4.48 -1.80 7.32
N VAL A 61 3.33 -1.26 7.71
CA VAL A 61 2.38 -1.93 8.61
C VAL A 61 1.30 -2.68 7.83
N GLY A 62 0.85 -2.10 6.72
CA GLY A 62 -0.21 -2.68 5.88
C GLY A 62 -0.93 -1.65 5.03
N CYS A 63 -1.89 -2.11 4.24
CA CYS A 63 -2.70 -1.28 3.35
C CYS A 63 -4.15 -1.74 3.31
N ARG A 64 -5.07 -0.83 2.92
CA ARG A 64 -6.47 -1.15 2.63
C ARG A 64 -7.08 -0.10 1.71
N VAL A 65 -8.12 -0.47 0.96
CA VAL A 65 -8.98 0.50 0.27
C VAL A 65 -9.89 1.17 1.30
N THR A 66 -9.83 2.50 1.43
CA THR A 66 -10.58 3.26 2.45
C THR A 66 -11.72 4.08 1.88
N ALA A 67 -11.61 4.44 0.60
CA ALA A 67 -12.64 5.08 -0.19
C ALA A 67 -12.46 4.68 -1.66
N ASP A 68 -13.44 4.99 -2.50
CA ASP A 68 -13.30 4.82 -3.94
C ASP A 68 -12.09 5.59 -4.45
N ASP A 69 -11.33 4.96 -5.33
CA ASP A 69 -10.06 5.42 -5.87
C ASP A 69 -8.94 5.65 -4.83
N ILE A 70 -9.10 5.25 -3.56
CA ILE A 70 -8.13 5.52 -2.49
C ILE A 70 -7.67 4.26 -1.77
N VAL A 71 -6.37 3.99 -1.84
CA VAL A 71 -5.67 3.03 -0.98
C VAL A 71 -4.92 3.77 0.11
N THR A 72 -5.22 3.48 1.37
CA THR A 72 -4.45 3.99 2.51
C THR A 72 -3.39 2.99 2.92
N ILE A 73 -2.16 3.46 3.05
CA ILE A 73 -1.00 2.72 3.56
C ILE A 73 -0.69 3.18 4.99
N GLY A 74 -0.34 2.25 5.86
CA GLY A 74 0.19 2.52 7.19
C GLY A 74 1.70 2.34 7.25
N LEU A 75 2.39 3.31 7.85
CA LEU A 75 3.83 3.32 8.08
C LEU A 75 4.11 3.60 9.56
N ASP A 76 5.20 3.05 10.08
CA ASP A 76 5.69 3.32 11.42
C ASP A 76 7.15 3.79 11.43
N ASN A 77 7.51 4.51 12.49
CA ASN A 77 8.86 5.03 12.69
C ASN A 77 9.43 4.51 14.01
N HIS A 78 10.45 3.65 13.90
CA HIS A 78 11.17 3.05 15.02
C HIS A 78 12.42 3.85 15.43
N ASN A 79 12.69 4.96 14.74
CA ASN A 79 13.80 5.85 15.08
C ASN A 79 13.52 6.66 16.35
N LYS A 80 14.60 7.21 16.92
CA LYS A 80 14.54 8.16 18.04
C LYS A 80 14.14 9.57 17.59
N ASN A 81 14.23 9.87 16.30
CA ASN A 81 13.93 11.18 15.71
C ASN A 81 12.71 11.09 14.78
N ALA A 82 12.09 12.25 14.52
CA ALA A 82 11.08 12.35 13.47
C ALA A 82 11.76 12.10 12.11
N THR A 83 11.19 11.20 11.32
CA THR A 83 11.77 10.77 10.06
C THR A 83 10.70 10.86 8.98
N GLN A 84 11.06 11.43 7.83
CA GLN A 84 10.25 11.30 6.63
C GLN A 84 10.70 10.04 5.89
N PRO A 85 9.79 9.08 5.64
CA PRO A 85 10.08 7.98 4.73
C PRO A 85 10.46 8.47 3.34
N VAL A 86 11.18 7.65 2.59
CA VAL A 86 11.57 7.96 1.22
C VAL A 86 10.33 8.04 0.32
N THR A 87 10.23 9.13 -0.45
CA THR A 87 9.28 9.26 -1.56
C THR A 87 9.75 8.38 -2.71
N ASP A 88 8.95 7.38 -3.09
CA ASP A 88 9.32 6.44 -4.16
C ASP A 88 8.07 5.74 -4.74
N SER A 89 8.29 4.97 -5.80
CA SER A 89 7.29 4.16 -6.48
C SER A 89 6.95 2.88 -5.70
N TRP A 90 5.65 2.67 -5.48
CA TRP A 90 5.09 1.45 -4.90
C TRP A 90 4.33 0.66 -5.95
N PHE A 91 4.38 -0.67 -5.85
CA PHE A 91 3.53 -1.54 -6.66
C PHE A 91 2.28 -1.93 -5.88
N PHE A 92 1.13 -1.86 -6.54
CA PHE A 92 -0.15 -2.27 -5.98
C PHE A 92 -0.77 -3.36 -6.84
N ILE A 93 -1.27 -4.39 -6.17
CA ILE A 93 -2.02 -5.47 -6.78
C ILE A 93 -3.42 -5.46 -6.17
N ILE A 94 -4.41 -5.26 -7.02
CA ILE A 94 -5.82 -5.21 -6.63
C ILE A 94 -6.51 -6.49 -7.10
N VAL A 95 -7.25 -7.10 -6.18
CA VAL A 95 -8.17 -8.20 -6.43
C VAL A 95 -9.57 -7.61 -6.24
N PRO A 96 -10.32 -7.38 -7.33
CA PRO A 96 -11.70 -6.93 -7.24
C PRO A 96 -12.54 -7.90 -6.41
N LYS A 97 -13.48 -7.36 -5.63
CA LYS A 97 -14.45 -8.15 -4.84
C LYS A 97 -15.37 -9.03 -5.69
#